data_AF-A0A672P298-F1
#
_entry.id   AF-A0A672P298-F1
#
_cell.length_a   1.000
_cell.length_b   1.000
_cell.length_c   1.000
_cell.angle_alpha   90.00
_cell.angle_beta   90.00
_cell.angle_gamma   90.00
#
_symmetry.space_group_name_H-M   'P 1'
#
loop_
_entity.id
_entity.type
_entity.pdbx_description
1 polymer ?
#
loop_
_entity_poly.entity_id
_entity_poly.type
_entity_poly.pdbx_seq_one_letter_code
_entity_poly.pdbx_strand_id
1 'polypeptide(L)'
;MSTETHVKDVKPGLKNLSVIFIVLETGRVTKTKDGHEVRTCKVADKTGSISISVWDEVGGLIQAGDIIRLNKGYASVFKGCLTLYTGRGGELQKIGEFCMVYSEVPNFSEPNPEYLAQMNKTVCLNGFLPVFSNLFSAVAQF
;
A
#
# COMPACT_ATOMS: atom_id res chain seq x y z
N MET A 1 4.30 7.36 24.67
CA MET A 1 3.34 8.02 23.76
C MET A 1 3.65 7.56 22.35
N SER A 2 2.97 6.55 21.83
CA SER A 2 3.07 6.17 20.41
C SER A 2 2.36 7.26 19.60
N THR A 3 3.12 8.00 18.79
CA THR A 3 2.57 9.02 17.90
C THR A 3 1.81 8.34 16.77
N GLU A 4 0.50 8.54 16.73
CA GLU A 4 -0.34 8.05 15.65
C GLU A 4 -0.06 8.85 14.37
N THR A 5 0.17 8.16 13.27
CA THR A 5 0.44 8.75 11.96
C THR A 5 -0.83 8.69 11.12
N HIS A 6 -1.20 9.82 10.51
CA HIS A 6 -2.33 9.87 9.59
C HIS A 6 -1.95 9.36 8.20
N VAL A 7 -2.94 8.91 7.43
CA VAL A 7 -2.74 8.38 6.09
C VAL A 7 -2.05 9.41 5.18
N LYS A 8 -2.41 10.69 5.28
CA LYS A 8 -1.78 11.78 4.51
C LYS A 8 -0.28 11.98 4.75
N ASP A 9 0.22 11.55 5.91
CA ASP A 9 1.61 11.76 6.30
C ASP A 9 2.48 10.56 5.88
N VAL A 10 1.86 9.49 5.35
CA VAL A 10 2.53 8.30 4.85
C VAL A 10 3.26 8.62 3.54
N LYS A 11 4.55 8.27 3.49
CA LYS A 11 5.42 8.42 2.32
C LYS A 11 6.17 7.12 2.04
N PRO A 12 6.57 6.85 0.79
CA PRO A 12 7.41 5.69 0.48
C PRO A 12 8.66 5.62 1.36
N GLY A 13 8.98 4.43 1.87
CA GLY A 13 10.19 4.18 2.65
C GLY A 13 10.07 4.47 4.15
N LEU A 14 8.95 5.04 4.61
CA LEU A 14 8.69 5.19 6.05
C LEU A 14 8.48 3.84 6.72
N LYS A 15 9.03 3.70 7.93
CA LYS A 15 9.00 2.49 8.76
C LYS A 15 8.53 2.84 10.17
N ASN A 16 8.21 1.82 10.97
CA ASN A 16 7.71 1.98 12.33
C ASN A 16 6.43 2.83 12.42
N LEU A 17 5.60 2.75 11.39
CA LEU A 17 4.33 3.49 11.32
C LEU A 17 3.33 2.89 12.31
N SER A 18 2.61 3.77 13.01
CA SER A 18 1.43 3.41 13.81
C SER A 18 0.23 4.16 13.23
N VAL A 19 -0.69 3.46 12.59
CA VAL A 19 -1.82 4.05 11.85
C VAL A 19 -3.10 3.35 12.26
N ILE A 20 -4.15 4.12 12.56
CA ILE A 20 -5.50 3.58 12.74
C ILE A 20 -6.30 3.92 11.49
N PHE A 21 -7.01 2.94 10.96
CA PHE A 21 -7.82 3.10 9.77
C PHE A 21 -9.06 2.20 9.82
N ILE A 22 -10.07 2.56 9.04
CA ILE A 22 -11.21 1.71 8.73
C ILE A 22 -11.00 1.03 7.38
N VAL A 23 -11.40 -0.23 7.28
CA VAL A 23 -11.36 -1.00 6.04
C VAL A 23 -12.60 -0.65 5.21
N LEU A 24 -12.38 -0.16 3.99
CA LEU A 24 -13.45 0.18 3.06
C LEU A 24 -13.79 -0.98 2.15
N GLU A 25 -12.77 -1.61 1.59
CA GLU A 25 -12.92 -2.70 0.62
C GLU A 25 -11.85 -3.76 0.81
N THR A 26 -12.25 -5.02 0.76
CA THR A 26 -11.34 -6.18 0.75
C THR A 26 -11.19 -6.68 -0.69
N GLY A 27 -9.99 -6.56 -1.25
CA GLY A 27 -9.71 -7.03 -2.61
C GLY A 27 -9.58 -8.55 -2.71
N ARG A 28 -9.25 -9.02 -3.92
CA ARG A 28 -9.07 -10.44 -4.21
C ARG A 28 -7.83 -11.01 -3.51
N VAL A 29 -7.92 -12.26 -3.08
CA VAL A 29 -6.76 -13.01 -2.60
C VAL A 29 -5.91 -13.44 -3.80
N THR A 30 -4.61 -13.17 -3.70
CA THR A 30 -3.60 -13.61 -4.67
C THR A 30 -2.62 -14.54 -3.98
N LYS A 31 -2.17 -15.60 -4.66
CA LYS A 31 -1.14 -16.50 -4.13
C LYS A 31 0.22 -16.13 -4.71
N THR A 32 1.22 -15.99 -3.85
CA THR A 32 2.61 -15.87 -4.28
C THR A 32 3.13 -17.22 -4.77
N LYS A 33 4.26 -17.21 -5.47
CA LYS A 33 4.92 -18.44 -5.95
C LYS A 33 5.31 -19.38 -4.81
N ASP A 34 5.56 -18.81 -3.63
CA ASP A 34 5.97 -19.53 -2.43
C ASP A 34 4.76 -20.05 -1.63
N GLY A 35 3.53 -19.85 -2.13
CA GLY A 35 2.29 -20.37 -1.54
C GLY A 35 1.60 -19.44 -0.54
N HIS A 36 2.18 -18.29 -0.23
CA HIS A 36 1.57 -17.31 0.67
C HIS A 36 0.38 -16.60 0.03
N GLU A 37 -0.67 -16.40 0.83
CA GLU A 37 -1.85 -15.64 0.41
C GLU A 37 -1.65 -14.16 0.70
N VAL A 38 -1.95 -13.30 -0.26
CA VAL A 38 -1.87 -11.84 -0.12
C VAL A 38 -3.17 -11.22 -0.56
N ARG A 39 -3.74 -10.40 0.31
CA ARG A 39 -4.95 -9.64 0.05
C ARG A 39 -4.64 -8.15 0.11
N THR A 40 -4.98 -7.42 -0.94
CA THR A 40 -4.93 -5.96 -0.94
C THR A 40 -6.28 -5.41 -0.48
N CYS A 41 -6.29 -4.55 0.53
CA CYS A 41 -7.49 -3.90 1.03
C CYS A 41 -7.36 -2.39 0.86
N LYS A 42 -8.47 -1.72 0.54
CA LYS A 42 -8.58 -0.25 0.59
C LYS A 42 -8.96 0.14 2.02
N VAL A 43 -8.16 0.99 2.63
CA VAL A 43 -8.38 1.48 4.00
C VAL A 43 -8.36 3.00 4.01
N ALA A 44 -8.98 3.62 5.00
CA ALA A 44 -9.05 5.07 5.09
C ALA A 44 -9.03 5.58 6.53
N ASP A 45 -8.60 6.83 6.67
CA ASP A 45 -8.80 7.63 7.87
C ASP A 45 -9.47 8.96 7.50
N LYS A 46 -9.61 9.88 8.45
CA LYS A 46 -10.19 11.22 8.21
C LYS A 46 -9.44 12.06 7.16
N THR A 47 -8.23 11.67 6.77
CA THR A 47 -7.34 12.44 5.89
C THR A 47 -7.28 11.91 4.46
N GLY A 48 -7.69 10.66 4.22
CA GLY A 48 -7.76 10.07 2.88
C GLY A 48 -7.69 8.54 2.94
N SER A 49 -7.56 7.91 1.76
CA SER A 49 -7.48 6.46 1.64
C SER A 49 -6.13 5.99 1.13
N ILE A 50 -5.75 4.77 1.51
CA ILE A 50 -4.54 4.08 1.08
C ILE A 50 -4.80 2.58 0.99
N SER A 51 -3.99 1.88 0.22
CA SER A 51 -4.02 0.44 0.07
C SER A 51 -3.08 -0.20 1.09
N ILE A 52 -3.52 -1.30 1.69
CA ILE A 52 -2.70 -2.15 2.56
C ILE A 52 -2.66 -3.56 1.98
N SER A 53 -1.48 -4.17 1.94
CA SER A 53 -1.33 -5.59 1.60
C SER A 53 -1.12 -6.41 2.86
N VAL A 54 -2.05 -7.32 3.10
CA VAL A 54 -2.06 -8.19 4.28
C VAL A 54 -1.82 -9.62 3.83
N TRP A 55 -1.02 -10.34 4.61
CA TRP A 55 -0.50 -11.66 4.28
C TRP A 55 -1.19 -12.74 5.12
N ASP A 56 -1.28 -13.93 4.53
CA ASP A 56 -1.72 -15.19 5.12
C ASP A 56 -3.10 -15.09 5.82
N GLU A 57 -3.27 -15.84 6.91
CA GLU A 57 -4.54 -15.97 7.64
C GLU A 57 -5.09 -14.62 8.12
N VAL A 58 -4.20 -13.68 8.50
CA VAL A 58 -4.58 -12.34 8.95
C VAL A 58 -5.36 -11.61 7.85
N GLY A 59 -4.97 -11.78 6.58
CA GLY A 59 -5.69 -11.20 5.45
C GLY A 59 -7.09 -11.80 5.27
N GLY A 60 -7.30 -13.05 5.68
CA GLY A 60 -8.60 -13.73 5.64
C GLY A 60 -9.59 -13.24 6.69
N LEU A 61 -9.10 -12.80 7.84
CA LEU A 61 -9.93 -12.34 8.97
C LEU A 61 -10.48 -10.93 8.80
N ILE A 62 -9.83 -10.10 7.97
CA ILE A 62 -10.21 -8.70 7.76
C ILE A 62 -11.48 -8.61 6.92
N GLN A 63 -12.44 -7.79 7.39
CA GLN A 63 -13.68 -7.49 6.71
C GLN A 63 -13.84 -5.98 6.48
N ALA A 64 -14.67 -5.61 5.50
CA ALA A 64 -15.08 -4.22 5.31
C ALA A 64 -15.85 -3.72 6.54
N GLY A 65 -15.54 -2.50 6.97
CA GLY A 65 -16.08 -1.88 8.20
C GLY A 65 -15.22 -2.08 9.44
N ASP A 66 -14.21 -2.96 9.41
CA ASP A 66 -13.30 -3.15 10.55
C ASP A 66 -12.43 -1.92 10.80
N ILE A 67 -12.28 -1.55 12.07
CA ILE A 67 -11.33 -0.53 12.51
C ILE A 67 -10.09 -1.24 13.04
N ILE A 68 -8.96 -1.03 12.38
CA ILE A 68 -7.72 -1.74 12.65
C ILE A 68 -6.62 -0.73 13.01
N ARG A 69 -5.87 -1.05 14.05
CA ARG A 69 -4.61 -0.41 14.41
C ARG A 69 -3.45 -1.21 13.83
N LEU A 70 -2.71 -0.61 12.90
CA LEU A 70 -1.43 -1.10 12.43
C LEU A 70 -0.33 -0.58 13.34
N ASN A 71 0.49 -1.49 13.89
CA ASN A 71 1.68 -1.15 14.66
C ASN A 71 2.95 -1.65 13.96
N LYS A 72 4.00 -0.83 13.99
CA LYS A 72 5.28 -1.06 13.30
C LYS A 72 5.09 -1.40 11.81
N GLY A 73 4.15 -0.72 11.16
CA GLY A 73 3.97 -0.80 9.72
C GLY A 73 5.10 -0.13 8.95
N TYR A 74 5.12 -0.37 7.65
CA TYR A 74 5.95 0.38 6.71
C TYR A 74 5.18 0.67 5.43
N ALA A 75 5.62 1.69 4.69
CA ALA A 75 5.04 2.07 3.42
C ALA A 75 6.05 1.86 2.30
N SER A 76 5.60 1.23 1.21
CA SER A 76 6.41 1.01 0.02
C SER A 76 5.56 1.18 -1.22
N VAL A 77 6.20 1.55 -2.33
CA VAL A 77 5.53 1.57 -3.64
C VAL A 77 5.53 0.16 -4.22
N PHE A 78 4.38 -0.29 -4.69
CA PHE A 78 4.23 -1.52 -5.45
C PHE A 78 3.44 -1.23 -6.73
N LYS A 79 4.03 -1.51 -7.89
CA LYS A 79 3.44 -1.23 -9.22
C LYS A 79 2.98 0.23 -9.39
N GLY A 80 3.70 1.18 -8.80
CA GLY A 80 3.38 2.62 -8.85
C GLY A 80 2.38 3.10 -7.81
N CYS A 81 1.81 2.21 -6.99
CA CYS A 81 0.88 2.54 -5.92
C CYS A 81 1.60 2.55 -4.58
N LEU A 82 1.40 3.60 -3.77
CA LEU A 82 1.85 3.62 -2.37
C LEU A 82 1.01 2.63 -1.57
N THR A 83 1.64 1.66 -0.93
CA THR A 83 0.98 0.56 -0.22
C THR A 83 1.56 0.41 1.18
N LEU A 84 0.69 0.20 2.16
CA LEU A 84 1.05 -0.14 3.53
C LEU A 84 1.28 -1.64 3.68
N TYR A 85 2.20 -1.98 4.58
CA TYR A 85 2.56 -3.34 4.92
C TYR A 85 2.81 -3.47 6.42
N THR A 86 2.63 -4.67 6.94
CA THR A 86 3.01 -5.01 8.32
C THR A 86 4.51 -5.27 8.39
N GLY A 87 5.24 -4.53 9.22
CA GLY A 87 6.68 -4.69 9.40
C GLY A 87 7.06 -5.87 10.28
N ARG A 88 8.38 -6.12 10.40
CA ARG A 88 8.92 -7.18 11.26
C ARG A 88 8.55 -6.94 12.73
N GLY A 89 7.83 -7.88 13.33
CA GLY A 89 7.33 -7.74 14.71
C GLY A 89 6.26 -6.67 14.86
N GLY A 90 5.66 -6.24 13.74
CA GLY A 90 4.44 -5.45 13.71
C GLY A 90 3.21 -6.34 13.72
N GLU A 91 2.05 -5.72 13.94
CA GLU A 91 0.79 -6.40 14.11
C GLU A 91 -0.37 -5.55 13.58
N LEU A 92 -1.46 -6.23 13.24
CA LEU A 92 -2.76 -5.63 12.93
C LEU A 92 -3.72 -6.02 14.04
N GLN A 93 -4.22 -5.03 14.77
CA GLN A 93 -5.15 -5.24 15.87
C GLN A 93 -6.52 -4.66 15.51
N LYS A 94 -7.56 -5.49 15.40
CA LYS A 94 -8.93 -5.00 15.32
C LYS A 94 -9.30 -4.36 16.66
N ILE A 95 -9.69 -3.09 16.62
CA ILE A 95 -10.06 -2.30 17.81
C ILE A 95 -11.53 -1.88 17.81
N GLY A 96 -12.25 -2.08 16.71
CA GLY A 96 -13.67 -1.75 16.60
C GLY A 96 -14.20 -1.99 15.19
N GLU A 97 -15.39 -1.47 14.91
CA GLU A 97 -16.06 -1.55 13.62
C GLU A 97 -17.03 -0.36 13.42
N PHE A 98 -17.30 0.00 12.15
CA PHE A 98 -18.31 0.96 11.66
C PHE A 98 -18.21 2.44 12.08
N CYS A 99 -17.82 2.78 13.31
CA CYS A 99 -18.01 4.13 13.86
C CYS A 99 -16.84 5.11 13.61
N MET A 100 -15.90 4.80 12.73
CA MET A 100 -14.76 5.67 12.45
C MET A 100 -15.10 6.68 11.34
N VAL A 101 -14.82 7.96 11.56
CA VAL A 101 -14.92 8.99 10.52
C VAL A 101 -13.76 8.84 9.54
N TYR A 102 -14.07 8.74 8.25
CA TYR A 102 -13.07 8.56 7.19
C TYR A 102 -13.36 9.45 5.97
N SER A 103 -12.33 9.67 5.16
CA SER A 103 -12.41 10.28 3.83
C SER A 103 -11.80 9.34 2.80
N GLU A 104 -12.49 9.10 1.70
CA GLU A 104 -11.94 8.30 0.59
C GLU A 104 -10.98 9.09 -0.29
N VAL A 105 -11.03 10.42 -0.23
CA VAL A 105 -10.27 11.32 -1.10
C VAL A 105 -9.38 12.22 -0.24
N PRO A 106 -8.10 12.42 -0.62
CA PRO A 106 -7.41 11.82 -1.77
C PRO A 106 -7.06 10.34 -1.53
N ASN A 107 -6.96 9.57 -2.62
CA ASN A 107 -6.45 8.21 -2.59
C ASN A 107 -4.94 8.20 -2.83
N PHE A 108 -4.17 8.01 -1.76
CA PHE A 108 -2.70 8.03 -1.79
C PHE A 108 -2.09 6.84 -2.53
N SER A 109 -2.88 5.81 -2.83
CA SER A 109 -2.45 4.66 -3.63
C SER A 109 -2.73 4.80 -5.12
N GLU A 110 -3.26 5.95 -5.57
CA GLU A 110 -3.38 6.19 -7.01
C GLU A 110 -2.02 6.07 -7.69
N PRO A 111 -1.95 5.44 -8.89
CA PRO A 111 -0.69 5.30 -9.61
C PRO A 111 -0.09 6.68 -9.89
N ASN A 112 1.01 7.01 -9.22
CA ASN A 112 1.74 8.26 -9.48
C ASN A 112 2.83 8.00 -10.53
N PRO A 113 2.86 8.74 -11.66
CA PRO A 113 3.94 8.68 -12.65
C PRO A 113 5.34 8.87 -12.06
N GLU A 114 5.48 9.67 -11.00
CA GLU A 114 6.75 9.90 -10.31
C GLU A 114 7.25 8.64 -9.60
N TYR A 115 6.35 7.87 -8.98
CA TYR A 115 6.69 6.60 -8.32
C TYR A 115 7.09 5.54 -9.35
N LEU A 116 6.44 5.52 -10.51
CA LEU A 116 6.83 4.65 -11.63
C LEU A 116 8.23 5.00 -12.15
N ALA A 117 8.55 6.28 -12.28
CA ALA A 117 9.87 6.75 -12.73
C ALA A 117 11.00 6.40 -11.74
N GLN A 118 10.74 6.47 -10.44
CA GLN A 118 11.70 6.07 -9.40
C GLN A 118 11.99 4.56 -9.39
N MET A 119 10.97 3.74 -9.68
CA MET A 119 11.13 2.29 -9.81
C MET A 119 12.06 1.95 -10.97
N ASN A 120 11.89 2.63 -12.12
CA ASN A 120 12.75 2.43 -13.29
C ASN A 120 14.21 2.86 -13.04
N LYS A 121 14.46 3.96 -12.31
CA LYS A 121 15.84 4.38 -11.98
C LYS A 121 16.57 3.39 -11.06
N THR A 122 15.88 2.81 -10.09
CA THR A 122 16.48 1.84 -9.14
C THR A 122 16.84 0.53 -9.84
N VAL A 123 16.02 0.11 -10.80
CA VAL A 123 16.28 -1.08 -11.65
C VAL A 123 17.48 -0.84 -12.58
N CYS A 124 17.62 0.35 -13.17
CA CYS A 124 18.77 0.70 -14.00
C CYS A 124 20.10 0.77 -13.21
N LEU A 125 20.08 1.18 -11.93
CA LEU A 125 21.28 1.27 -11.10
C LEU A 125 21.77 -0.09 -10.57
N ASN A 126 20.87 -1.08 -10.45
CA ASN A 126 21.20 -2.43 -9.97
C ASN A 126 21.48 -3.45 -11.09
N GLY A 127 21.69 -2.99 -12.33
CA GLY A 127 22.18 -3.83 -13.44
C GLY A 127 21.19 -4.83 -14.04
N PHE A 128 19.91 -4.79 -13.65
CA PHE A 128 18.88 -5.64 -14.27
C PHE A 128 18.08 -4.79 -15.27
N LEU A 129 18.53 -4.71 -16.53
CA LEU A 129 17.71 -4.11 -17.59
C LEU A 129 16.41 -4.92 -17.74
N PRO A 130 15.21 -4.33 -17.57
CA PRO A 130 14.00 -5.01 -17.98
C PRO A 130 14.01 -5.01 -19.51
N VAL A 131 14.22 -6.19 -20.09
CA VAL A 131 13.95 -6.48 -21.49
C VAL A 131 12.44 -6.38 -21.68
N PHE A 132 11.93 -5.17 -21.86
CA PHE A 132 10.66 -4.95 -22.54
C PHE A 132 10.87 -3.90 -23.62
N SER A 133 11.16 -4.45 -24.79
CA SER A 133 11.13 -3.81 -26.09
C SER A 133 9.76 -3.18 -26.40
N ASN A 134 9.84 -1.97 -26.97
CA ASN A 134 9.00 -1.42 -28.03
C ASN A 134 7.48 -1.32 -27.81
N LEU A 135 6.98 -0.07 -27.71
CA LEU A 135 6.08 0.47 -28.74
C LEU A 135 5.96 2.01 -28.69
N PHE A 136 6.40 2.64 -29.78
CA PHE A 136 5.88 3.89 -30.37
C PHE A 136 5.91 5.20 -29.56
N SER A 137 6.86 6.06 -29.91
CA SER A 137 6.47 7.37 -30.44
C SER A 137 7.41 7.73 -31.59
N ALA A 138 6.87 7.60 -32.80
CA ALA A 138 7.42 8.23 -33.98
C ALA A 138 7.19 9.73 -33.88
N VAL A 139 8.27 10.51 -33.84
CA VAL A 139 8.31 11.82 -34.49
C VAL A 139 9.67 11.94 -35.14
N ALA A 140 9.71 11.66 -36.44
CA ALA A 140 10.81 12.03 -37.30
C ALA A 140 10.94 13.56 -37.29
N GLN A 141 12.10 14.06 -36.88
CA GLN A 141 12.57 15.39 -37.24
C GLN A 141 13.48 15.25 -38.47
N PHE A 142 13.17 16.10 -39.46
CA PHE A 142 13.87 16.46 -40.71
C PHE A 142 15.23 15.82 -41.01
#